data_AF-A0A2S7UDW3-F1
#
_entry.id   AF-A0A2S7UDW3-F1
#
_cell.length_a   1.000
_cell.length_b   1.000
_cell.length_c   1.000
_cell.angle_alpha   90.00
_cell.angle_beta   90.00
_cell.angle_gamma   90.00
#
_symmetry.space_group_name_H-M   'P 1'
#
loop_
_entity.id
_entity.type
_entity.pdbx_description
1 polymer ?
#
loop_
_entity_poly.entity_id
_entity_poly.type
_entity_poly.pdbx_seq_one_letter_code
_entity_poly.pdbx_strand_id
1 'polypeptide(L)'
;MAYLINRNPPGRIECLHNLCKFISSKYNIGEQFNMKDIKYNPEEDNILNHCNLLNSNSLLNIKYCPYKDNPLNTSGCSLTNGVNDDTTKSKEISNTVNALDSLGFLYRRKRNIEITHQGLLFAKTEYNSVDMLQIIRKAVSGYGMFIGFLAQIKLLGKTSFDTNEITLGYPNSNEKILYEGNSIIISGGSESDSNTRTKSCLLAWGISCGFLFQKIWIMIVMMLTLYIKK
;
A
#
# COMPACT_ATOMS: atom_id res chain seq x y z
N MET A 1 1.06 -16.59 6.37
CA MET A 1 1.09 -15.11 6.47
C MET A 1 -0.28 -14.59 6.87
N ALA A 2 -0.34 -13.68 7.84
CA ALA A 2 -1.59 -13.25 8.47
C ALA A 2 -2.57 -12.62 7.47
N TYR A 3 -3.81 -13.10 7.52
CA TYR A 3 -4.96 -12.68 6.72
C TYR A 3 -5.19 -11.14 6.74
N LEU A 4 -4.69 -10.44 7.76
CA LEU A 4 -4.76 -8.98 7.92
C LEU A 4 -3.79 -8.20 7.01
N ILE A 5 -2.56 -8.70 6.79
CA ILE A 5 -1.57 -8.06 5.90
C ILE A 5 -2.02 -8.17 4.43
N ASN A 6 -2.81 -9.19 4.14
CA ASN A 6 -3.19 -9.55 2.78
C ASN A 6 -4.46 -8.86 2.26
N ARG A 7 -5.20 -8.10 3.08
CA ARG A 7 -6.44 -7.44 2.66
C ARG A 7 -6.26 -6.06 2.02
N ASN A 8 -5.12 -5.40 2.21
CA ASN A 8 -4.88 -4.04 1.71
C ASN A 8 -3.86 -4.06 0.56
N PRO A 9 -4.29 -4.01 -0.72
CA PRO A 9 -3.38 -4.07 -1.87
C PRO A 9 -2.25 -3.01 -1.83
N PRO A 10 -2.51 -1.73 -1.46
CA PRO A 10 -1.46 -0.74 -1.15
C PRO A 10 -0.43 -1.15 -0.09
N GLY A 11 -0.81 -1.99 0.89
CA GLY A 11 0.09 -2.49 1.92
C GLY A 11 1.03 -3.59 1.43
N ARG A 12 0.71 -4.25 0.31
CA ARG A 12 1.54 -5.33 -0.24
C ARG A 12 2.52 -4.77 -1.27
N ILE A 13 3.78 -4.64 -0.88
CA ILE A 13 4.83 -4.10 -1.74
C ILE A 13 4.97 -4.90 -3.05
N GLU A 14 4.75 -6.22 -3.03
CA GLU A 14 4.74 -7.03 -4.26
C GLU A 14 3.62 -6.66 -5.23
N CYS A 15 2.44 -6.30 -4.73
CA CYS A 15 1.36 -5.77 -5.56
C CYS A 15 1.73 -4.42 -6.17
N LEU A 16 2.31 -3.53 -5.37
CA LEU A 16 2.84 -2.24 -5.84
C LEU A 16 3.92 -2.43 -6.90
N HIS A 17 4.80 -3.43 -6.71
CA HIS A 17 5.86 -3.79 -7.64
C HIS A 17 5.31 -4.26 -8.99
N ASN A 18 4.34 -5.18 -8.98
CA ASN A 18 3.70 -5.65 -10.22
C ASN A 18 2.98 -4.51 -10.94
N LEU A 19 2.37 -3.57 -10.21
CA LEU A 19 1.78 -2.37 -10.80
C LEU A 19 2.85 -1.46 -11.41
N CYS A 20 3.96 -1.24 -10.72
CA CYS A 20 5.07 -0.44 -11.23
C CYS A 20 5.69 -1.07 -12.49
N LYS A 21 5.78 -2.41 -12.55
CA LYS A 21 6.14 -3.17 -13.78
C LYS A 21 5.23 -2.84 -14.94
N PHE A 22 3.91 -2.99 -14.74
CA PHE A 22 2.91 -2.65 -15.74
C PHE A 22 2.98 -1.18 -16.19
N ILE A 23 3.18 -0.25 -15.25
CA ILE A 23 3.34 1.18 -15.59
C ILE A 23 4.60 1.38 -16.43
N SER A 24 5.72 0.76 -16.04
CA SER A 24 6.99 0.88 -16.74
C SER A 24 7.02 0.22 -18.13
N SER A 25 6.11 -0.71 -18.41
CA SER A 25 5.96 -1.28 -19.76
C SER A 25 5.17 -0.37 -20.68
N LYS A 26 4.35 0.54 -20.14
CA LYS A 26 3.54 1.50 -20.91
C LYS A 26 4.16 2.90 -20.99
N TYR A 27 4.91 3.31 -19.97
CA TYR A 27 5.37 4.69 -19.82
C TYR A 27 6.86 4.79 -19.45
N ASN A 28 7.55 5.72 -20.10
CA ASN A 28 8.94 6.09 -19.80
C ASN A 28 9.02 7.29 -18.84
N ILE A 29 10.24 7.61 -18.36
CA ILE A 29 10.50 8.85 -17.62
C ILE A 29 10.16 10.06 -18.51
N GLY A 30 9.51 11.07 -17.94
CA GLY A 30 9.04 12.25 -18.65
C GLY A 30 7.66 12.09 -19.29
N GLU A 31 7.16 10.87 -19.44
CA GLU A 31 5.81 10.61 -19.96
C GLU A 31 4.76 10.73 -18.85
N GLN A 32 3.67 11.42 -19.16
CA GLN A 32 2.58 11.65 -18.23
C GLN A 32 1.39 10.78 -18.56
N PHE A 33 0.77 10.21 -17.53
CA PHE A 33 -0.45 9.43 -17.62
C PHE A 33 -1.42 9.79 -16.50
N ASN A 34 -2.67 9.35 -16.62
CA ASN A 34 -3.71 9.50 -15.62
C ASN A 34 -4.10 8.13 -15.04
N MET A 35 -4.78 8.15 -13.89
CA MET A 35 -5.28 6.91 -13.24
C MET A 35 -6.20 6.08 -14.14
N LYS A 36 -6.89 6.70 -15.10
CA LYS A 36 -7.76 5.99 -16.05
C LYS A 36 -6.96 5.11 -17.03
N ASP A 37 -5.72 5.49 -17.34
CA ASP A 37 -4.91 4.84 -18.37
C ASP A 37 -4.24 3.55 -17.84
N ILE A 38 -4.19 3.41 -16.51
CA ILE A 38 -3.71 2.21 -15.83
C ILE A 38 -4.86 1.31 -15.34
N LYS A 39 -6.11 1.61 -15.74
CA LYS A 39 -7.25 0.75 -15.41
C LYS A 39 -7.14 -0.59 -16.13
N TYR A 40 -7.68 -1.64 -15.51
CA TYR A 40 -7.76 -2.96 -16.12
C TYR A 40 -8.70 -2.92 -17.33
N ASN A 41 -8.13 -3.25 -18.49
CA ASN A 41 -8.85 -3.52 -19.72
C ASN A 41 -8.49 -4.95 -20.18
N PRO A 42 -9.45 -5.89 -20.28
CA PRO A 42 -9.15 -7.25 -20.72
C PRO A 42 -8.69 -7.35 -22.19
N GLU A 43 -9.02 -6.36 -23.02
CA GLU A 43 -8.67 -6.31 -24.45
C GLU A 43 -7.24 -5.78 -24.70
N GLU A 44 -6.57 -5.28 -23.67
CA GLU A 44 -5.23 -4.70 -23.75
C GLU A 44 -4.25 -5.39 -22.80
N ASP A 45 -2.95 -5.07 -22.97
CA ASP A 45 -1.98 -5.38 -21.92
C ASP A 45 -2.42 -4.74 -20.60
N ASN A 46 -2.41 -5.54 -19.54
CA ASN A 46 -2.99 -5.22 -18.25
C ASN A 46 -2.19 -5.83 -17.10
N ILE A 47 -2.48 -5.38 -15.87
CA ILE A 47 -1.76 -5.77 -14.66
C ILE A 47 -1.62 -7.30 -14.45
N LEU A 48 -2.54 -8.11 -14.96
CA LEU A 48 -2.49 -9.56 -14.77
C LEU A 48 -1.32 -10.20 -15.52
N ASN A 49 -0.89 -9.59 -16.63
CA ASN A 49 0.26 -10.05 -17.41
C ASN A 49 1.60 -9.81 -16.69
N HIS A 50 1.61 -8.92 -15.69
CA HIS A 50 2.79 -8.51 -14.93
C HIS A 50 2.78 -9.03 -13.49
N CYS A 51 1.77 -9.81 -13.10
CA CYS A 51 1.55 -10.21 -11.72
C CYS A 51 1.90 -11.69 -11.48
N ASN A 52 2.97 -11.92 -10.73
CA ASN A 52 3.43 -13.27 -10.36
C ASN A 52 2.62 -13.92 -9.23
N LEU A 53 1.70 -13.17 -8.61
CA LEU A 53 0.87 -13.63 -7.50
C LEU A 53 -0.44 -14.32 -7.93
N LEU A 54 -0.65 -14.48 -9.24
CA LEU A 54 -1.88 -15.06 -9.76
C LEU A 54 -1.83 -16.58 -9.70
N ASN A 55 -2.92 -17.17 -9.22
CA ASN A 55 -3.14 -18.60 -9.34
C ASN A 55 -3.80 -18.90 -10.69
N SER A 56 -3.49 -20.05 -11.26
CA SER A 56 -4.17 -20.58 -12.45
C SER A 56 -5.18 -21.65 -12.05
N ASN A 57 -6.35 -21.64 -12.69
CA ASN A 57 -7.31 -22.75 -12.66
C ASN A 57 -7.38 -23.35 -14.07
N SER A 58 -6.83 -24.55 -14.25
CA SER A 58 -6.78 -25.24 -15.53
C SER A 58 -8.15 -25.68 -16.04
N LEU A 59 -9.08 -26.01 -15.14
CA LEU A 59 -10.45 -26.45 -15.50
C LEU A 59 -11.28 -25.31 -16.10
N LEU A 60 -11.04 -24.09 -15.63
CA LEU A 60 -11.74 -22.89 -16.08
C LEU A 60 -10.94 -22.05 -17.08
N ASN A 61 -9.68 -22.42 -17.33
CA ASN A 61 -8.73 -21.66 -18.15
C ASN A 61 -8.64 -20.17 -17.75
N ILE A 62 -8.60 -19.89 -16.45
CA ILE A 62 -8.49 -18.52 -15.91
C ILE A 62 -7.26 -18.36 -15.01
N LYS A 63 -6.72 -17.14 -14.98
CA LYS A 63 -5.81 -16.66 -13.94
C LYS A 63 -6.58 -15.76 -12.97
N TYR A 64 -6.38 -15.92 -11.68
CA TYR A 64 -7.10 -15.16 -10.67
C TYR A 64 -6.21 -14.71 -9.51
N CYS A 65 -6.61 -13.62 -8.87
CA CYS A 65 -5.96 -13.13 -7.66
C CYS A 65 -6.51 -13.89 -6.44
N PRO A 66 -5.69 -14.66 -5.71
CA PRO A 66 -6.17 -15.44 -4.55
C PRO A 66 -6.56 -14.55 -3.35
N TYR A 67 -6.31 -13.25 -3.45
CA TYR A 67 -6.58 -12.27 -2.40
C TYR A 67 -7.88 -11.50 -2.61
N LYS A 68 -8.65 -11.81 -3.66
CA LYS A 68 -9.99 -11.28 -3.87
C LYS A 68 -11.02 -12.13 -3.14
N ASP A 69 -12.07 -11.47 -2.63
CA ASP A 69 -13.22 -12.16 -2.03
C ASP A 69 -13.96 -13.05 -3.03
N ASN A 70 -14.06 -12.63 -4.31
CA ASN A 70 -14.53 -13.48 -5.41
C ASN A 70 -13.41 -13.68 -6.43
N PRO A 71 -12.68 -14.82 -6.37
CA PRO A 71 -11.57 -15.12 -7.28
C PRO A 71 -12.00 -15.32 -8.74
N LEU A 72 -13.25 -15.71 -9.00
CA LEU A 72 -13.76 -15.95 -10.36
C LEU A 72 -14.16 -14.65 -11.08
N ASN A 73 -14.14 -13.52 -10.38
CA ASN A 73 -14.49 -12.24 -10.97
C ASN A 73 -13.31 -11.66 -11.77
N THR A 74 -13.47 -11.65 -13.09
CA THR A 74 -12.50 -11.13 -14.08
C THR A 74 -12.36 -9.60 -14.05
N SER A 75 -13.19 -8.88 -13.29
CA SER A 75 -13.09 -7.42 -13.13
C SER A 75 -11.84 -7.00 -12.34
N GLY A 76 -10.68 -7.00 -13.00
CA GLY A 76 -9.41 -6.36 -12.62
C GLY A 76 -8.78 -6.73 -11.28
N CYS A 77 -7.49 -6.47 -11.07
CA CYS A 77 -6.95 -6.45 -9.70
C CYS A 77 -7.48 -5.21 -8.98
N SER A 78 -7.76 -5.26 -7.66
CA SER A 78 -8.22 -4.08 -6.89
C SER A 78 -7.30 -2.86 -7.05
N LEU A 79 -6.05 -3.07 -7.47
CA LEU A 79 -5.05 -2.04 -7.78
C LEU A 79 -5.39 -1.18 -9.01
N THR A 80 -6.02 -1.78 -10.03
CA THR A 80 -6.24 -1.13 -11.34
C THR A 80 -7.71 -1.03 -11.70
N ASN A 81 -8.57 -1.94 -11.24
CA ASN A 81 -10.03 -1.99 -11.47
C ASN A 81 -10.47 -1.95 -12.94
N GLY A 82 -11.63 -2.54 -13.26
CA GLY A 82 -12.17 -2.52 -14.61
C GLY A 82 -12.50 -1.11 -15.10
N VAL A 83 -12.30 -0.84 -16.40
CA VAL A 83 -12.78 0.40 -17.05
C VAL A 83 -14.30 0.57 -16.88
N ASN A 84 -15.05 -0.54 -16.88
CA ASN A 84 -16.52 -0.57 -16.85
C ASN A 84 -17.15 -0.62 -15.44
N ASP A 85 -16.34 -0.54 -14.37
CA ASP A 85 -16.84 -0.70 -13.01
C ASP A 85 -16.80 0.58 -12.14
N ASP A 86 -17.95 0.80 -11.50
CA ASP A 86 -18.36 1.70 -10.42
C ASP A 86 -17.33 2.60 -9.71
N THR A 87 -17.77 3.83 -9.40
CA THR A 87 -17.04 4.90 -8.70
C THR A 87 -16.33 4.47 -7.41
N THR A 88 -16.91 3.50 -6.70
CA THR A 88 -16.35 2.89 -5.48
C THR A 88 -14.99 2.23 -5.74
N LYS A 89 -14.79 1.64 -6.92
CA LYS A 89 -13.54 0.98 -7.33
C LYS A 89 -12.44 1.98 -7.70
N SER A 90 -12.78 3.19 -8.13
CA SER A 90 -11.78 4.22 -8.46
C SER A 90 -11.00 4.73 -7.23
N LYS A 91 -11.53 4.54 -6.02
CA LYS A 91 -10.83 4.84 -4.76
C LYS A 91 -9.60 3.96 -4.56
N GLU A 92 -9.68 2.67 -4.92
CA GLU A 92 -8.58 1.72 -4.74
C GLU A 92 -7.38 2.01 -5.65
N ILE A 93 -7.64 2.46 -6.89
CA ILE A 93 -6.56 2.93 -7.79
C ILE A 93 -5.89 4.15 -7.18
N SER A 94 -6.69 5.11 -6.70
CA SER A 94 -6.13 6.32 -6.08
C SER A 94 -5.30 5.98 -4.84
N ASN A 95 -5.76 5.06 -4.00
CA ASN A 95 -5.00 4.59 -2.84
C ASN A 95 -3.67 3.95 -3.25
N THR A 96 -3.68 3.16 -4.31
CA THR A 96 -2.49 2.47 -4.81
C THR A 96 -1.49 3.45 -5.44
N VAL A 97 -1.97 4.40 -6.25
CA VAL A 97 -1.14 5.48 -6.82
C VAL A 97 -0.56 6.35 -5.70
N ASN A 98 -1.36 6.69 -4.69
CA ASN A 98 -0.88 7.45 -3.54
C ASN A 98 0.18 6.69 -2.74
N ALA A 99 0.07 5.36 -2.63
CA ALA A 99 1.11 4.54 -2.00
C ALA A 99 2.42 4.56 -2.81
N LEU A 100 2.35 4.40 -4.12
CA LEU A 100 3.52 4.48 -5.00
C LEU A 100 4.17 5.88 -4.99
N ASP A 101 3.37 6.94 -4.96
CA ASP A 101 3.82 8.33 -4.83
C ASP A 101 4.47 8.58 -3.45
N SER A 102 3.85 8.08 -2.37
CA SER A 102 4.39 8.19 -1.01
C SER A 102 5.73 7.46 -0.83
N LEU A 103 5.94 6.37 -1.56
CA LEU A 103 7.21 5.63 -1.61
C LEU A 103 8.22 6.23 -2.59
N GLY A 104 7.85 7.27 -3.34
CA GLY A 104 8.71 7.96 -4.30
C GLY A 104 8.92 7.21 -5.62
N PHE A 105 8.10 6.18 -5.91
CA PHE A 105 8.16 5.42 -7.16
C PHE A 105 7.37 6.07 -8.30
N LEU A 106 6.31 6.80 -7.95
CA LEU A 106 5.59 7.68 -8.85
C LEU A 106 5.71 9.12 -8.37
N TYR A 107 5.36 10.04 -9.25
CA TYR A 107 5.19 11.44 -8.92
C TYR A 107 3.84 11.93 -9.42
N ARG A 108 2.97 12.34 -8.49
CA ARG A 108 1.61 12.78 -8.80
C ARG A 108 1.44 14.30 -8.68
N ARG A 109 1.21 14.98 -9.80
CA ARG A 109 0.82 16.40 -9.87
C ARG A 109 -0.65 16.52 -10.31
N LYS A 110 -1.55 16.65 -9.33
CA LYS A 110 -3.01 16.69 -9.54
C LYS A 110 -3.51 15.43 -10.27
N ARG A 111 -3.76 15.55 -11.59
CA ARG A 111 -4.25 14.47 -12.45
C ARG A 111 -3.10 13.73 -13.15
N ASN A 112 -1.99 14.42 -13.39
CA ASN A 112 -0.86 13.88 -14.13
C ASN A 112 0.05 13.09 -13.19
N ILE A 113 0.43 11.89 -13.63
CA ILE A 113 1.28 10.96 -12.93
C ILE A 113 2.46 10.64 -13.83
N GLU A 114 3.64 10.54 -13.25
CA GLU A 114 4.88 10.20 -13.93
C GLU A 114 5.63 9.13 -13.13
N ILE A 115 6.33 8.21 -13.80
CA ILE A 115 7.21 7.24 -13.14
C ILE A 115 8.56 7.87 -12.81
N THR A 116 9.06 7.67 -11.59
CA THR A 116 10.38 8.20 -11.20
C THR A 116 11.50 7.26 -11.60
N HIS A 117 12.75 7.73 -11.57
CA HIS A 117 13.92 6.85 -11.70
C HIS A 117 13.93 5.71 -10.67
N GLN A 118 13.52 5.99 -9.43
CA GLN A 118 13.39 4.97 -8.40
C GLN A 118 12.25 4.00 -8.70
N GLY A 119 11.14 4.47 -9.27
CA GLY A 119 10.05 3.62 -9.75
C GLY A 119 10.49 2.67 -10.86
N LEU A 120 11.25 3.14 -11.84
CA LEU A 120 11.80 2.27 -12.88
C LEU A 120 12.78 1.24 -12.32
N LEU A 121 13.66 1.65 -11.39
CA LEU A 121 14.58 0.73 -10.73
C LEU A 121 13.80 -0.34 -9.96
N PHE A 122 12.81 0.08 -9.17
CA PHE A 122 11.92 -0.81 -8.44
C PHE A 122 11.22 -1.80 -9.38
N ALA A 123 10.62 -1.34 -10.47
CA ALA A 123 9.94 -2.18 -11.45
C ALA A 123 10.86 -3.22 -12.13
N LYS A 124 12.13 -2.88 -12.39
CA LYS A 124 13.08 -3.76 -13.08
C LYS A 124 13.81 -4.73 -12.16
N THR A 125 13.72 -4.54 -10.85
CA THR A 125 14.45 -5.35 -9.87
C THR A 125 13.68 -6.63 -9.55
N GLU A 126 14.37 -7.77 -9.47
CA GLU A 126 13.75 -9.02 -9.05
C GLU A 126 13.25 -8.93 -7.60
N TYR A 127 11.98 -9.28 -7.36
CA TYR A 127 11.32 -8.99 -6.08
C TYR A 127 11.99 -9.67 -4.88
N ASN A 128 12.51 -10.89 -5.06
CA ASN A 128 13.16 -11.66 -4.00
C ASN A 128 14.67 -11.36 -3.86
N SER A 129 15.19 -10.33 -4.53
CA SER A 129 16.61 -9.98 -4.49
C SER A 129 16.98 -9.14 -3.26
N VAL A 130 18.27 -9.14 -2.93
CA VAL A 130 18.83 -8.25 -1.89
C VAL A 130 18.69 -6.78 -2.30
N ASP A 131 18.83 -6.48 -3.60
CA ASP A 131 18.67 -5.14 -4.14
C ASP A 131 17.25 -4.62 -3.95
N MET A 132 16.24 -5.47 -4.16
CA MET A 132 14.84 -5.12 -3.86
C MET A 132 14.69 -4.72 -2.40
N LEU A 133 15.25 -5.51 -1.48
CA LEU A 133 15.19 -5.22 -0.04
C LEU A 133 15.81 -3.85 0.28
N GLN A 134 16.91 -3.49 -0.36
CA GLN A 134 17.54 -2.18 -0.19
C GLN A 134 16.66 -1.04 -0.74
N ILE A 135 16.09 -1.22 -1.93
CA ILE A 135 15.18 -0.25 -2.56
C ILE A 135 13.98 0.02 -1.65
N ILE A 136 13.29 -1.04 -1.18
CA ILE A 136 12.09 -0.88 -0.37
C ILE A 136 12.41 -0.30 1.01
N ARG A 137 13.54 -0.66 1.63
CA ARG A 137 13.97 -0.05 2.90
C ARG A 137 14.20 1.43 2.74
N LYS A 138 14.91 1.84 1.68
CA LYS A 138 15.15 3.25 1.37
C LYS A 138 13.83 3.99 1.15
N ALA A 139 12.95 3.46 0.30
CA ALA A 139 11.65 4.06 -0.02
C ALA A 139 10.76 4.22 1.23
N VAL A 140 10.59 3.15 2.01
CA VAL A 140 9.74 3.15 3.21
C VAL A 140 10.33 4.04 4.31
N SER A 141 11.66 4.06 4.49
CA SER A 141 12.32 4.97 5.44
C SER A 141 12.32 6.44 4.99
N GLY A 142 12.16 6.71 3.70
CA GLY A 142 11.97 8.05 3.15
C GLY A 142 10.58 8.61 3.40
N TYR A 143 9.61 7.77 3.78
CA TYR A 143 8.25 8.20 4.06
C TYR A 143 8.09 8.69 5.50
N GLY A 144 7.91 10.00 5.68
CA GLY A 144 7.88 10.63 7.01
C GLY A 144 6.85 10.05 7.99
N MET A 145 5.68 9.61 7.50
CA MET A 145 4.67 8.98 8.37
C MET A 145 5.13 7.62 8.89
N PHE A 146 5.90 6.85 8.11
CA PHE A 146 6.48 5.59 8.58
C PHE A 146 7.57 5.84 9.62
N ILE A 147 8.37 6.90 9.47
CA ILE A 147 9.35 7.30 10.51
C ILE A 147 8.64 7.71 11.80
N GLY A 148 7.56 8.49 11.72
CA GLY A 148 6.72 8.82 12.86
C GLY A 148 6.12 7.58 13.54
N PHE A 149 5.65 6.61 12.74
CA PHE A 149 5.16 5.33 13.23
C PHE A 149 6.22 4.55 14.01
N LEU A 150 7.44 4.43 13.48
CA LEU A 150 8.56 3.78 14.19
C LEU A 150 8.94 4.54 15.47
N ALA A 151 8.90 5.87 15.46
CA ALA A 151 9.17 6.68 16.64
C ALA A 151 8.14 6.42 17.75
N GLN A 152 6.85 6.33 17.42
CA GLN A 152 5.79 5.98 18.38
C GLN A 152 6.03 4.59 18.99
N ILE A 153 6.36 3.59 18.18
CA ILE A 153 6.70 2.25 18.68
C ILE A 153 7.91 2.32 19.62
N LYS A 154 8.96 3.06 19.27
CA LYS A 154 10.15 3.21 20.10
C LYS A 154 9.83 3.86 21.45
N LEU A 155 8.92 4.84 21.47
CA LEU A 155 8.51 5.55 22.69
C LEU A 155 7.74 4.66 23.68
N LEU A 156 7.13 3.55 23.21
CA LEU A 156 6.53 2.56 24.11
C LEU A 156 7.55 1.90 25.04
N GLY A 157 8.84 1.87 24.66
CA GLY A 157 9.89 1.25 25.46
C GLY A 157 9.77 -0.28 25.58
N LYS A 158 8.97 -0.92 24.72
CA LYS A 158 8.70 -2.36 24.72
C LYS A 158 9.23 -3.02 23.45
N THR A 159 9.59 -4.29 23.53
CA THR A 159 10.01 -5.12 22.38
C THR A 159 8.81 -5.64 21.58
N SER A 160 7.63 -5.65 22.19
CA SER A 160 6.37 -6.04 21.59
C SER A 160 5.28 -5.02 21.89
N PHE A 161 4.35 -4.82 20.95
CA PHE A 161 3.26 -3.87 21.08
C PHE A 161 1.98 -4.39 20.42
N ASP A 162 0.83 -3.92 20.93
CA ASP A 162 -0.45 -3.99 20.24
C ASP A 162 -0.60 -2.78 19.31
N THR A 163 -1.13 -3.00 18.11
CA THR A 163 -1.43 -1.96 17.13
C THR A 163 -2.38 -0.87 17.63
N ASN A 164 -3.17 -1.15 18.67
CA ASN A 164 -4.04 -0.20 19.36
C ASN A 164 -3.26 0.80 20.25
N GLU A 165 -2.04 0.44 20.67
CA GLU A 165 -1.15 1.34 21.42
C GLU A 165 -0.53 2.44 20.54
N ILE A 166 -0.69 2.33 19.20
CA ILE A 166 -0.16 3.29 18.24
C ILE A 166 -1.30 4.12 17.64
N THR A 167 -1.13 5.44 17.69
CA THR A 167 -2.03 6.42 17.06
C THR A 167 -1.31 7.10 15.90
N LEU A 168 -1.87 7.00 14.69
CA LEU A 168 -1.41 7.74 13.51
C LEU A 168 -2.39 8.84 13.14
N GLY A 169 -1.87 10.01 12.76
CA GLY A 169 -2.68 11.14 12.27
C GLY A 169 -3.27 12.01 13.37
N TYR A 170 -4.42 12.60 13.08
CA TYR A 170 -5.12 13.48 14.03
C TYR A 170 -5.52 12.71 15.29
N PRO A 171 -5.32 13.26 16.49
CA PRO A 171 -5.88 12.66 17.70
C PRO A 171 -7.38 12.56 17.47
N ASN A 172 -7.98 11.37 17.69
CA ASN A 172 -9.44 11.16 17.58
C ASN A 172 -10.14 12.36 18.21
N SER A 173 -10.64 13.28 17.38
CA SER A 173 -11.20 14.51 17.90
C SER A 173 -12.58 14.10 18.39
N ASN A 174 -12.70 13.87 19.69
CA ASN A 174 -14.00 13.84 20.35
C ASN A 174 -14.58 15.27 20.40
N GLU A 175 -14.38 16.05 19.34
CA GLU A 175 -14.84 17.42 19.21
C GLU A 175 -16.36 17.39 19.25
N LYS A 176 -16.90 18.02 20.29
CA LYS A 176 -18.32 18.16 20.52
C LYS A 176 -18.68 19.60 20.25
N ILE A 177 -19.64 19.82 19.37
CA ILE A 177 -20.30 21.12 19.26
C ILE A 177 -21.65 21.06 19.95
N LEU A 178 -22.04 22.16 20.57
CA LEU A 178 -23.39 22.35 21.08
C LEU A 178 -24.24 22.94 19.96
N TYR A 179 -25.29 22.22 19.57
CA TYR A 179 -26.25 22.68 18.57
C TYR A 179 -27.66 22.45 19.13
N GLU A 180 -28.42 23.54 19.27
CA GLU A 180 -29.81 23.53 19.79
C GLU A 180 -29.94 22.80 21.14
N GLY A 181 -28.98 23.02 22.05
CA GLY A 181 -28.98 22.39 23.38
C GLY A 181 -28.52 20.92 23.39
N ASN A 182 -28.26 20.32 22.23
CA ASN A 182 -27.74 18.96 22.10
C ASN A 182 -26.22 18.98 21.87
N SER A 183 -25.51 18.08 22.55
CA SER A 183 -24.08 17.85 22.28
C SER A 183 -23.95 16.90 21.09
N ILE A 184 -23.49 17.43 19.96
CA ILE A 184 -23.25 16.67 18.74
C ILE A 184 -21.74 16.42 18.64
N ILE A 185 -21.35 15.14 18.57
CA ILE A 185 -19.97 14.76 18.24
C ILE A 185 -19.77 15.04 16.75
N ILE A 186 -18.85 15.94 16.42
CA ILE A 186 -18.40 16.11 15.04
C ILE A 186 -17.73 14.80 14.65
N SER A 187 -18.29 14.15 13.64
CA SER A 187 -17.95 12.82 13.14
C SER A 187 -16.44 12.45 13.22
N GLY A 188 -16.07 11.62 14.20
CA GLY A 188 -14.79 10.89 14.24
C GLY A 188 -14.84 9.50 13.57
N GLY A 189 -15.98 9.11 13.01
CA GLY A 189 -16.20 7.77 12.44
C GLY A 189 -15.29 7.44 11.25
N SER A 190 -15.14 8.37 10.31
CA SER A 190 -14.26 8.24 9.14
C SER A 190 -12.76 8.24 9.50
N GLU A 191 -12.39 8.86 10.62
CA GLU A 191 -11.01 8.98 11.08
C GLU A 191 -10.49 7.64 11.62
N SER A 192 -11.31 6.93 12.40
CA SER A 192 -10.94 5.64 12.99
C SER A 192 -10.67 4.53 11.96
N ASP A 193 -11.52 4.41 10.93
CA ASP A 193 -11.32 3.46 9.82
C ASP A 193 -10.08 3.84 8.98
N SER A 194 -9.91 5.13 8.69
CA SER A 194 -8.73 5.64 7.98
C SER A 194 -7.42 5.38 8.73
N ASN A 195 -7.43 5.57 10.06
CA ASN A 195 -6.28 5.28 10.93
C ASN A 195 -5.96 3.78 10.94
N THR A 196 -6.98 2.93 11.05
CA THR A 196 -6.83 1.47 11.03
C THR A 196 -6.24 0.97 9.70
N ARG A 197 -6.72 1.47 8.56
CA ARG A 197 -6.20 1.14 7.22
C ARG A 197 -4.76 1.61 7.04
N THR A 198 -4.45 2.82 7.50
CA THR A 198 -3.11 3.40 7.43
C THR A 198 -2.12 2.63 8.30
N LYS A 199 -2.48 2.33 9.57
CA LYS A 199 -1.66 1.49 10.46
C LYS A 199 -1.39 0.12 9.85
N SER A 200 -2.41 -0.53 9.32
CA SER A 200 -2.26 -1.84 8.66
C SER A 200 -1.31 -1.77 7.47
N CYS A 201 -1.35 -0.69 6.68
CA CYS A 201 -0.43 -0.45 5.58
C CYS A 201 1.02 -0.29 6.06
N LEU A 202 1.26 0.57 7.05
CA LEU A 202 2.60 0.81 7.60
C LEU A 202 3.18 -0.44 8.26
N LEU A 203 2.35 -1.23 8.96
CA LEU A 203 2.76 -2.52 9.51
C LEU A 203 3.20 -3.48 8.41
N ALA A 204 2.41 -3.60 7.34
CA ALA A 204 2.74 -4.45 6.21
C ALA A 204 4.07 -4.03 5.55
N TRP A 205 4.31 -2.73 5.39
CA TRP A 205 5.58 -2.20 4.89
C TRP A 205 6.74 -2.48 5.85
N GLY A 206 6.54 -2.26 7.15
CA GLY A 206 7.55 -2.53 8.18
C GLY A 206 7.96 -4.00 8.22
N ILE A 207 7.00 -4.91 8.06
CA ILE A 207 7.27 -6.36 7.94
C ILE A 207 8.01 -6.67 6.64
N SER A 208 7.53 -6.14 5.51
CA SER A 208 8.14 -6.39 4.20
C SER A 208 9.59 -5.91 4.11
N CYS A 209 9.93 -4.82 4.79
CA CYS A 209 11.29 -4.28 4.85
C CYS A 209 12.16 -4.88 5.97
N GLY A 210 11.59 -5.76 6.82
CA GLY A 210 12.28 -6.39 7.93
C GLY A 210 12.57 -5.47 9.13
N PHE A 211 11.82 -4.38 9.30
CA PHE A 211 11.84 -3.56 10.52
C PHE A 211 10.99 -4.18 11.63
N LEU A 212 9.96 -4.93 11.25
CA LEU A 212 9.02 -5.59 12.14
C LEU A 212 8.93 -7.07 11.77
N PHE A 213 8.63 -7.91 12.76
CA PHE A 213 8.28 -9.30 12.55
C PHE A 213 7.01 -9.63 13.32
N GLN A 214 6.14 -10.46 12.73
CA GLN A 214 4.91 -10.91 13.37
C GLN A 214 5.12 -12.25 14.08
N LYS A 215 4.90 -12.29 15.40
CA LYS A 215 4.87 -13.53 16.19
C LYS A 215 3.46 -13.72 16.75
N ILE A 216 2.61 -14.50 16.08
CA ILE A 216 1.17 -14.64 16.43
C ILE A 216 0.51 -13.24 16.47
N TRP A 217 -0.53 -12.97 17.27
CA TRP A 217 -1.19 -11.67 17.42
C TRP A 217 -0.29 -10.54 17.96
N ILE A 218 1.03 -10.76 18.10
CA ILE A 218 2.00 -9.82 18.67
C ILE A 218 3.03 -9.40 17.60
N MET A 219 3.29 -8.10 17.49
CA MET A 219 4.38 -7.55 16.68
C MET A 219 5.67 -7.49 17.51
N ILE A 220 6.80 -7.83 16.91
CA ILE A 220 8.14 -7.71 17.50
C ILE A 220 8.97 -6.75 16.65
N VAL A 221 9.66 -5.81 17.29
CA VAL A 221 10.60 -4.90 16.62
C VAL A 221 11.94 -5.60 16.42
N MET A 222 12.41 -5.67 15.18
CA MET A 222 13.82 -6.00 14.94
C MET A 222 14.63 -4.70 15.02
N MET A 223 15.30 -4.48 16.14
CA MET A 223 16.38 -3.49 16.19
C MET A 223 17.53 -3.99 15.32
N LEU A 224 17.46 -3.70 14.02
CA LEU A 224 18.67 -3.58 13.21
C LEU A 224 19.41 -2.37 13.77
N THR A 225 20.54 -2.66 14.42
CA THR A 225 21.54 -1.69 14.86
C THR A 225 21.81 -0.75 13.70
N LEU A 226 21.13 0.42 13.69
CA LEU A 226 21.37 1.45 12.71
C LEU A 226 22.82 1.86 12.89
N TYR A 227 23.62 1.51 11.89
CA TYR A 227 24.98 1.97 11.69
C TYR A 227 24.93 3.50 11.53
N ILE A 228 24.81 4.22 12.64
CA ILE A 228 25.26 5.60 12.73
C ILE A 228 26.78 5.51 12.83
N LYS A 229 27.44 5.43 11.67
CA LYS A 229 28.84 5.86 11.60
C LYS A 229 28.80 7.37 11.85
N LYS A 230 29.31 7.74 13.03
CA LYS A 230 29.78 9.10 13.33
C LYS A 230 30.75 9.57 12.25
#